data_AF-A0A3B0PJW0-F1
#
_entry.id   AF-A0A3B0PJW0-F1
#
_cell.length_a   1.000
_cell.length_b   1.000
_cell.length_c   1.000
_cell.angle_alpha   90.00
_cell.angle_beta   90.00
_cell.angle_gamma   90.00
#
_symmetry.space_group_name_H-M   'P 1'
#
loop_
_entity.id
_entity.type
_entity.pdbx_description
1 polymer ?
#
loop_
_entity_poly.entity_id
_entity_poly.type
_entity_poly.pdbx_seq_one_letter_code
_entity_poly.pdbx_strand_id
1 'polypeptide(L)'
;MINTYAKFLKNYLAIPTIVGRKTPREKFAGACSTYTIEAMMKDGKALQSGTSHYLAQNFSKPYNIKFKTSENTEEFVYQTSW
;
A
#
# COMPACT_ATOMS: atom_id res chain seq x y z
N MET A 1 0.14 -7.76 -0.01
CA MET A 1 1.57 -7.41 0.11
C MET A 1 2.01 -7.01 1.52
N ILE A 2 1.30 -6.15 2.25
CA ILE A 2 1.77 -5.64 3.56
C ILE A 2 2.20 -6.72 4.57
N ASN A 3 1.47 -7.84 4.65
CA ASN A 3 1.83 -8.95 5.54
C ASN A 3 3.13 -9.67 5.13
N THR A 4 3.49 -9.63 3.85
CA THR A 4 4.77 -10.16 3.36
C THR A 4 5.93 -9.33 3.92
N TYR A 5 5.81 -8.00 3.91
CA TYR A 5 6.80 -7.13 4.53
C TYR A 5 6.91 -7.36 6.04
N ALA A 6 5.77 -7.44 6.75
CA ALA A 6 5.78 -7.73 8.19
C ALA A 6 6.45 -9.07 8.51
N LYS A 7 6.16 -10.12 7.73
CA LYS A 7 6.80 -11.43 7.86
C LYS A 7 8.31 -11.37 7.55
N PHE A 8 8.71 -10.62 6.53
CA PHE A 8 10.11 -10.48 6.17
C PHE A 8 10.91 -9.82 7.30
N LEU A 9 10.46 -8.65 7.78
CA LEU A 9 11.12 -7.94 8.87
C LEU A 9 11.16 -8.78 10.15
N LYS A 10 10.04 -9.40 10.53
CA LYS A 10 9.96 -10.20 11.74
C LYS A 10 10.81 -11.47 11.67
N ASN A 11 10.66 -12.27 10.62
CA ASN A 11 11.20 -13.64 10.59
C ASN A 11 12.63 -13.71 10.05
N TYR A 12 13.04 -12.77 9.19
CA TYR A 12 14.36 -12.80 8.56
C TYR A 12 15.31 -11.77 9.15
N LEU A 13 14.80 -10.61 9.60
CA LEU A 13 15.62 -9.54 10.16
C LEU A 13 15.49 -9.41 11.68
N ALA A 14 14.60 -10.18 12.32
CA ALA A 14 14.28 -10.08 13.73
C ALA A 14 13.83 -8.67 14.18
N ILE A 15 13.22 -7.90 13.28
CA ILE A 15 12.69 -6.56 13.54
C ILE A 15 11.18 -6.66 13.80
N PRO A 16 10.68 -6.38 15.02
CA PRO A 16 9.26 -6.35 15.28
C PRO A 16 8.61 -5.13 14.62
N THR A 17 7.44 -5.33 14.03
CA THR A 17 6.68 -4.28 13.34
C THR A 17 5.21 -4.33 13.68
N ILE A 18 4.53 -3.18 13.63
CA ILE A 18 3.08 -3.05 13.76
C ILE A 18 2.48 -2.75 12.38
N VAL A 19 1.54 -3.58 11.93
CA VAL A 19 0.77 -3.33 10.70
C VAL A 19 -0.34 -2.33 11.02
N GLY A 20 -0.47 -1.28 10.21
CA GLY A 20 -1.49 -0.24 10.40
C GLY A 20 -1.99 0.35 9.09
N ARG A 21 -3.02 1.20 9.20
CA ARG A 21 -3.54 2.03 8.10
C ARG A 21 -3.19 3.48 8.38
N LYS A 22 -2.56 4.16 7.42
CA LYS A 22 -2.25 5.59 7.55
C LYS A 22 -3.56 6.41 7.60
N THR A 23 -3.50 7.52 8.34
CA THR A 23 -4.59 8.50 8.38
C THR A 23 -4.76 9.16 7.00
N PRO A 24 -5.88 9.87 6.75
CA PRO A 24 -6.06 10.60 5.50
C PRO A 24 -4.95 11.62 5.18
N ARG A 25 -4.29 12.16 6.21
CA ARG A 25 -3.19 13.13 6.06
C ARG A 25 -1.86 12.48 5.69
N GLU A 26 -1.61 11.27 6.17
CA GLU A 26 -0.32 10.55 6.02
C GLU A 26 -0.34 9.49 4.91
N LYS A 27 -1.49 9.22 4.28
CA LYS A 27 -1.56 8.30 3.15
C LYS A 27 -0.92 8.93 1.92
N PHE A 28 -0.48 8.08 0.98
CA PHE A 28 -0.08 8.58 -0.34
C PHE A 28 -1.28 9.30 -0.99
N ALA A 29 -1.07 10.53 -1.47
CA ALA A 29 -2.14 11.39 -1.98
C ALA A 29 -2.94 10.73 -3.13
N GLY A 30 -2.26 9.99 -4.00
CA GLY A 30 -2.89 9.24 -5.09
C GLY A 30 -3.60 7.95 -4.65
N ALA A 31 -3.46 7.51 -3.40
CA ALA A 31 -4.05 6.26 -2.92
C ALA A 31 -5.45 6.46 -2.32
N CYS A 32 -6.33 5.49 -2.56
CA CYS A 32 -7.58 5.35 -1.81
C CYS A 32 -7.27 5.05 -0.33
N SER A 33 -6.43 4.04 -0.08
CA SER A 33 -5.91 3.68 1.24
C SER A 33 -4.42 3.32 1.17
N THR A 34 -3.71 3.61 2.26
CA THR A 34 -2.30 3.25 2.44
C THR A 34 -2.16 2.45 3.73
N TYR A 35 -1.60 1.26 3.61
CA TYR A 35 -1.20 0.40 4.71
C TYR A 35 0.30 0.54 4.93
N THR A 36 0.72 0.40 6.18
CA THR A 36 2.10 0.61 6.60
C THR A 36 2.52 -0.48 7.59
N ILE A 37 3.82 -0.75 7.64
CA ILE A 37 4.44 -1.40 8.79
C ILE A 37 5.31 -0.37 9.50
N GLU A 38 5.10 -0.21 10.80
CA GLU A 38 5.87 0.72 11.62
C GLU A 38 6.80 -0.09 12.53
N ALA A 39 8.08 0.27 12.55
CA ALA A 39 9.08 -0.28 13.46
C ALA A 39 9.48 0.77 14.49
N MET A 40 9.90 0.34 15.68
CA MET A 40 10.43 1.23 16.71
C MET A 40 11.96 1.27 16.63
N MET A 41 12.54 2.46 16.48
CA MET A 41 13.98 2.67 16.49
C MET A 41 14.52 2.70 17.92
N LYS A 42 15.84 2.53 18.07
CA LYS A 42 16.51 2.48 19.38
C LYS A 42 16.32 3.77 20.21
N ASP A 43 16.15 4.91 19.53
CA ASP A 43 15.92 6.22 20.15
C ASP A 43 14.43 6.48 20.49
N GLY A 44 13.57 5.47 20.36
CA GLY A 44 12.15 5.57 20.71
C GLY A 44 11.27 6.22 19.66
N LYS A 45 11.80 6.45 18.44
CA LYS A 45 11.01 6.99 17.33
C LYS A 45 10.43 5.88 16.46
N ALA A 46 9.17 6.04 16.07
CA ALA A 46 8.55 5.18 15.06
C ALA A 46 9.11 5.50 13.66
N LEU A 47 9.39 4.47 12.88
CA LEU A 47 9.84 4.56 11.49
C LEU A 47 8.94 3.72 10.59
N GLN A 48 8.40 4.35 9.55
CA GLN A 48 7.70 3.65 8.48
C GLN A 48 8.69 2.76 7.73
N SER A 49 8.49 1.45 7.83
CA SER A 49 9.44 0.43 7.37
C SER A 49 8.91 -0.36 6.16
N GLY A 50 7.76 0.04 5.61
CA GLY A 50 7.16 -0.54 4.41
C GLY A 50 5.77 0.04 4.16
N THR A 51 5.32 0.03 2.91
CA THR A 51 4.05 0.63 2.51
C THR A 51 3.31 -0.24 1.49
N SER A 52 1.99 -0.22 1.50
CA SER A 52 1.20 -0.87 0.45
C SER A 52 -0.05 -0.04 0.20
N HIS A 53 -0.22 0.37 -1.04
CA HIS A 53 -1.25 1.31 -1.48
C HIS A 53 -2.31 0.59 -2.29
N TYR A 54 -3.56 0.81 -1.90
CA TYR A 54 -4.68 0.58 -2.80
C TYR A 54 -4.98 1.89 -3.52
N LEU A 55 -4.68 1.92 -4.82
CA LEU A 55 -4.81 3.10 -5.67
C LEU A 55 -6.20 3.24 -6.27
N ALA A 56 -7.02 2.20 -6.18
CA ALA A 56 -8.29 2.09 -6.88
C ALA A 56 -8.11 2.45 -8.37
N GLN A 57 -8.88 3.40 -8.87
CA GLN A 57 -8.80 3.88 -10.25
C GLN A 57 -8.17 5.29 -10.37
N ASN A 58 -7.51 5.76 -9.32
CA ASN A 58 -6.98 7.13 -9.27
C ASN A 58 -5.85 7.38 -10.30
N PHE A 59 -5.17 6.32 -10.73
CA PHE A 59 -4.14 6.37 -11.78
C PHE A 59 -4.67 5.84 -13.11
N SER A 60 -5.52 4.81 -13.12
CA SER A 60 -6.05 4.27 -14.38
C SER A 60 -6.90 5.27 -15.16
N LYS A 61 -7.65 6.17 -14.48
CA LYS A 61 -8.43 7.22 -15.16
C LYS A 61 -7.55 8.27 -15.86
N PRO A 62 -6.61 8.97 -15.17
CA PRO A 62 -5.76 9.97 -15.84
C PRO A 62 -4.86 9.39 -16.93
N TYR A 63 -4.39 8.15 -16.77
CA TYR A 63 -3.49 7.48 -17.73
C TYR A 63 -4.24 6.61 -18.75
N ASN A 64 -5.58 6.66 -18.77
CA ASN A 64 -6.43 5.90 -19.70
C ASN A 64 -6.13 4.39 -19.76
N ILE A 65 -5.88 3.77 -18.61
CA ILE A 65 -5.56 2.34 -18.50
C ILE A 65 -6.86 1.54 -18.37
N LYS A 66 -7.25 0.89 -19.46
CA LYS A 66 -8.54 0.19 -19.58
C LYS A 66 -8.38 -1.28 -19.99
N PHE A 67 -9.44 -2.05 -19.78
CA PHE A 67 -9.60 -3.41 -20.29
C PHE A 67 -11.04 -3.59 -20.79
N LYS A 68 -11.27 -4.64 -21.59
CA LYS A 68 -12.61 -5.07 -21.99
C LYS A 68 -13.12 -6.16 -21.06
N THR A 69 -14.37 -6.04 -20.64
CA THR A 69 -15.08 -7.04 -19.83
C THR A 69 -15.59 -8.21 -20.70
N SER A 70 -16.14 -9.24 -20.05
CA SER A 70 -16.86 -10.33 -20.72
C SER A 70 -18.08 -9.84 -21.51
N GLU A 71 -18.69 -8.73 -21.07
CA GLU A 71 -19.83 -8.08 -21.71
C GLU A 71 -19.39 -7.12 -22.83
N ASN A 72 -18.09 -7.10 -23.19
CA ASN A 72 -17.49 -6.24 -24.21
C ASN A 72 -17.63 -4.73 -23.90
N THR A 73 -17.77 -4.37 -22.62
CA THR A 73 -17.73 -2.99 -22.13
C THR A 73 -16.30 -2.60 -21.73
N GLU A 74 -15.97 -1.30 -21.78
CA GLU A 74 -14.67 -0.80 -21.31
C GLU A 74 -14.72 -0.40 -19.84
N GLU A 75 -13.76 -0.89 -19.06
CA GLU A 75 -13.60 -0.52 -17.65
C GLU A 75 -12.16 -0.12 -17.31
N PHE A 76 -12.00 0.73 -16.29
CA PHE A 76 -10.70 1.15 -15.78
C PHE A 76 -10.16 0.15 -14.77
N VAL A 77 -8.88 -0.19 -14.87
CA VAL A 77 -8.24 -1.15 -13.96
C VAL A 77 -8.18 -0.62 -12.53
N TYR A 78 -8.36 -1.51 -11.56
CA TYR A 78 -8.04 -1.26 -10.16
C TYR A 78 -6.57 -1.57 -9.89
N GLN A 79 -5.86 -0.65 -9.23
CA GLN A 79 -4.41 -0.76 -9.07
C GLN A 79 -3.97 -0.82 -7.61
N THR A 80 -2.81 -1.44 -7.40
CA THR A 80 -2.06 -1.40 -6.15
C THR A 80 -0.59 -1.07 -6.44
N SER A 81 0.09 -0.44 -5.49
CA SER A 81 1.55 -0.32 -5.47
C SER A 81 2.04 -0.63 -4.05
N TRP A 82 3.32 -0.96 -3.89
CA TRP A 82 3.89 -1.41 -2.61
C TRP A 82 5.40 -1.26 -2.61
#